data_AF-A0A843YGQ3-F1
#
_entry.id   AF-A0A843YGQ3-F1
#
_cell.length_a   1.000
_cell.length_b   1.000
_cell.length_c   1.000
_cell.angle_alpha   90.00
_cell.angle_beta   90.00
_cell.angle_gamma   90.00
#
_symmetry.space_group_name_H-M   'P 1'
#
loop_
_entity.id
_entity.type
_entity.pdbx_description
1 polymer ?
#
loop_
_entity_poly.entity_id
_entity_poly.type
_entity_poly.pdbx_seq_one_letter_code
_entity_poly.pdbx_strand_id
1 'polypeptide(L)' 'MNTSELLTYAKHLEQQILAASDTGRLSFQPQLRAVLRDLRQSGADVPSRLRRLDSMLEEQAAEQMFDNMPI' A
#
# COMPACT_ATOMS: atom_id res chain seq x y z
N MET A 1 8.87 -5.09 15.18
CA MET A 1 9.77 -4.67 14.09
C MET A 1 10.35 -3.32 14.46
N ASN A 2 11.66 -3.15 14.31
CA ASN A 2 12.27 -1.83 14.42
C ASN A 2 12.01 -1.01 13.16
N THR A 3 12.20 0.31 13.22
CA THR A 3 11.97 1.22 12.09
C THR A 3 12.66 0.78 10.80
N SER A 4 13.90 0.29 10.88
CA SER A 4 14.65 -0.21 9.70
C SER A 4 14.02 -1.45 9.07
N GLU A 5 13.44 -2.34 9.88
CA GLU A 5 12.74 -3.53 9.39
C GLU A 5 11.42 -3.15 8.71
N LEU A 6 10.68 -2.19 9.29
CA LEU A 6 9.47 -1.64 8.68
C LEU A 6 9.76 -0.98 7.34
N LEU A 7 10.85 -0.21 7.23
CA LEU A 7 11.27 0.42 5.97
C LEU A 7 11.69 -0.62 4.91
N THR A 8 12.38 -1.68 5.34
CA THR A 8 12.79 -2.78 4.44
C THR A 8 11.58 -3.54 3.93
N TYR A 9 10.66 -3.87 4.83
CA TYR A 9 9.42 -4.55 4.50
C TYR A 9 8.52 -3.67 3.60
N ALA A 10 8.43 -2.37 3.87
CA ALA A 10 7.70 -1.43 3.03
C ALA A 10 8.26 -1.35 1.61
N LYS A 11 9.59 -1.35 1.44
CA LYS A 11 10.23 -1.43 0.11
C LYS A 11 9.91 -2.74 -0.59
N HIS A 12 9.90 -3.86 0.15
CA HIS A 12 9.57 -5.15 -0.43
C HIS A 12 8.10 -5.21 -0.88
N LEU A 13 7.19 -4.68 -0.08
CA LEU A 13 5.78 -4.49 -0.45
C LEU A 13 5.62 -3.60 -1.69
N GLU A 14 6.34 -2.47 -1.76
CA GLU A 14 6.34 -1.59 -2.93
C GLU A 14 6.73 -2.37 -4.21
N GLN A 15 7.79 -3.16 -4.17
CA GLN A 15 8.21 -3.99 -5.31
C GLN A 15 7.16 -5.03 -5.70
N GLN A 16 6.53 -5.68 -4.72
CA GLN A 16 5.47 -6.65 -4.99
C GLN A 16 4.23 -5.99 -5.60
N ILE A 17 3.84 -4.81 -5.10
CA ILE A 17 2.71 -4.05 -5.65
C ILE A 17 3.02 -3.62 -7.09
N LEU A 18 4.22 -3.09 -7.36
CA LEU A 18 4.61 -2.71 -8.71
C LEU A 18 4.63 -3.89 -9.67
N ALA A 19 5.05 -5.07 -9.21
CA ALA A 19 5.07 -6.31 -9.99
C ALA A 19 3.70 -7.00 -10.14
N ALA A 20 2.76 -6.73 -9.24
CA ALA A 20 1.42 -7.32 -9.27
C ALA A 20 0.52 -6.64 -10.31
N SER A 21 -0.45 -7.41 -10.84
CA SER A 21 -1.56 -6.89 -11.65
C SER A 21 -2.55 -6.11 -10.77
N ASP A 22 -3.38 -5.25 -11.35
CA ASP A 22 -4.25 -4.32 -10.61
C ASP A 22 -5.12 -4.99 -9.53
N THR A 23 -5.68 -6.17 -9.81
CA THR A 23 -6.45 -6.94 -8.81
C THR A 23 -5.57 -7.48 -7.68
N GLY A 24 -4.34 -7.88 -7.98
CA GLY A 24 -3.37 -8.36 -6.99
C GLY A 24 -2.83 -7.23 -6.11
N ARG A 25 -2.66 -6.03 -6.68
CA ARG A 25 -2.23 -4.81 -5.97
C ARG A 25 -3.15 -4.46 -4.81
N LEU A 26 -4.47 -4.57 -5.01
CA LEU A 26 -5.47 -4.29 -3.98
C LEU A 26 -5.34 -5.20 -2.75
N SER A 27 -4.88 -6.45 -2.94
CA SER A 27 -4.66 -7.38 -1.83
C SER A 27 -3.50 -6.95 -0.91
N PHE A 28 -2.58 -6.12 -1.41
CA PHE A 28 -1.46 -5.58 -0.64
C PHE A 28 -1.79 -4.26 0.06
N GLN A 29 -2.86 -3.55 -0.34
CA GLN A 29 -3.29 -2.29 0.29
C GLN A 29 -3.43 -2.38 1.82
N PRO A 30 -4.14 -3.36 2.42
CA PRO A 30 -4.23 -3.46 3.87
C PRO A 30 -2.88 -3.69 4.55
N GLN A 31 -1.98 -4.45 3.91
CA GLN A 31 -0.63 -4.69 4.42
C GLN A 31 0.22 -3.42 4.37
N LEU A 32 0.16 -2.68 3.25
CA LEU A 32 0.84 -1.39 3.10
C LEU A 32 0.38 -0.41 4.17
N ARG A 33 -0.94 -0.24 4.37
CA ARG A 33 -1.50 0.67 5.38
C ARG A 33 -1.08 0.30 6.81
N ALA A 34 -1.00 -0.98 7.13
CA ALA A 34 -0.51 -1.44 8.43
C ALA A 34 0.94 -0.99 8.67
N VAL A 35 1.82 -1.18 7.68
CA VAL A 35 3.23 -0.79 7.78
C VAL A 35 3.41 0.72 7.84
N LEU A 36 2.62 1.48 7.06
CA LEU A 36 2.65 2.95 7.12
C LEU A 36 2.19 3.47 8.49
N ARG A 37 1.19 2.81 9.10
CA ARG A 37 0.74 3.13 10.46
C ARG A 37 1.83 2.83 11.48
N ASP A 38 2.47 1.67 11.40
CA ASP A 38 3.55 1.29 12.32
C ASP A 38 4.77 2.22 12.18
N LEU A 39 5.10 2.66 10.96
CA LEU A 39 6.14 3.67 10.72
C LEU A 39 5.81 5.00 11.40
N ARG A 40 4.57 5.50 11.26
CA ARG A 40 4.13 6.73 11.94
C ARG A 40 4.15 6.57 13.45
N GLN A 41 3.69 5.44 13.98
CA GLN A 41 3.69 5.16 15.42
C GLN A 41 5.11 5.05 15.99
N SER A 42 6.06 4.57 15.18
CA SER A 42 7.48 4.51 15.54
C SER A 42 8.18 5.87 15.45
N GLY A 43 7.47 6.95 15.10
CA GLY A 43 8.03 8.29 14.91
C GLY A 43 8.89 8.44 13.65
N ALA A 44 8.83 7.47 12.73
CA ALA A 44 9.57 7.48 11.49
C ALA A 44 8.84 8.28 10.41
N ASP A 45 9.59 9.00 9.58
CA ASP A 45 8.99 9.64 8.42
C ASP A 45 8.51 8.59 7.41
N VAL A 46 7.28 8.77 6.93
CA VAL A 46 6.70 7.90 5.92
C VAL A 46 7.09 8.43 4.53
N PRO A 47 7.88 7.67 3.74
CA PRO A 47 8.31 8.07 2.41
C PRO A 47 7.15 8.49 1.52
N SER A 48 7.30 9.62 0.82
CA SER A 48 6.28 10.15 -0.10
C SER A 48 5.90 9.16 -1.21
N ARG A 49 6.83 8.29 -1.63
CA ARG A 49 6.55 7.23 -2.63
C ARG A 49 5.49 6.24 -2.13
N LEU A 50 5.59 5.78 -0.89
CA LEU A 50 4.63 4.84 -0.31
C LEU A 50 3.26 5.49 -0.08
N ARG A 51 3.23 6.77 0.31
CA ARG A 51 1.97 7.53 0.38
C ARG A 51 1.28 7.64 -0.97
N ARG A 52 2.04 7.93 -2.04
CA ARG A 52 1.49 7.94 -3.41
C ARG A 52 0.96 6.57 -3.81
N LEU A 53 1.70 5.51 -3.49
CA LEU A 53 1.29 4.14 -3.77
C LEU A 53 -0.05 3.81 -3.08
N ASP A 54 -0.20 4.18 -1.81
CA ASP A 54 -1.45 4.00 -1.05
C ASP A 54 -2.64 4.75 -1.69
N SER A 55 -2.42 6.01 -2.10
CA SER A 55 -3.46 6.80 -2.81
C SER A 55 -3.83 6.20 -4.16
N MET A 56 -2.86 5.71 -4.93
CA MET A 56 -3.15 5.01 -6.20
C MET A 56 -4.01 3.77 -5.96
N LEU A 57 -3.67 2.95 -4.96
CA LEU A 57 -4.45 1.76 -4.64
C LEU A 57 -5.87 2.10 -4.18
N GLU A 58 -6.07 3.21 -3.48
CA GLU A 58 -7.39 3.69 -3.06
C GLU A 58 -8.26 4.10 -4.24
N GLU A 59 -7.68 4.80 -5.21
CA GLU A 59 -8.35 5.16 -6.46
C GLU A 59 -8.74 3.91 -7.26
N GLN A 60 -7.81 2.97 -7.44
CA GLN A 60 -8.08 1.70 -8.11
C GLN A 60 -9.14 0.85 -7.41
N ALA A 61 -9.17 0.87 -6.07
CA ALA A 61 -10.19 0.16 -5.29
C ALA A 61 -11.57 0.76 -5.52
N ALA A 62 -11.66 2.09 -5.57
CA ALA A 62 -12.89 2.79 -5.89
C ALA A 62 -13.35 2.43 -7.31
N GLU A 63 -12.47 2.47 -8.31
CA GLU A 63 -12.80 2.12 -9.70
C GLU A 63 -13.31 0.68 -9.84
N GLN A 64 -12.64 -0.29 -9.22
CA GLN A 64 -13.06 -1.71 -9.22
C GLN A 64 -14.43 -1.91 -8.54
N MET A 65 -14.75 -1.11 -7.53
CA MET A 65 -16.05 -1.18 -6.85
C MET A 65 -17.19 -0.63 -7.72
N PHE A 66 -16.91 0.32 -8.62
CA PHE A 66 -17.89 0.84 -9.57
C PHE A 66 -18.05 -0.06 -10.81
N ASP A 67 -16.97 -0.63 -11.33
CA ASP A 67 -16.99 -1.51 -12.52
C ASP A 67 -17.76 -2.82 -12.28
N ASN A 68 -17.83 -3.27 -11.02
CA ASN A 68 -18.51 -4.51 -10.64
C ASN A 68 -19.96 -4.32 -10.15
N MET A 69 -20.58 -3.15 -10.35
CA MET A 69 -22.03 -3.01 -10.13
C MET A 69 -22.78 -3.63 -11.32
N PRO A 70 -23.53 -4.73 -11.14
CA PRO A 70 -24.43 -5.18 -12.18
C PRO A 70 -25.53 -4.13 -12.34
N ILE A 71 -25.71 -3.65 -13.57
CA ILE A 71 -26.96 -2.98 -13.98
C ILE A 71 -28.13 -3.95 -13.94
#